data_AF-A0A0R4J7P7-F1
#
_entry.id   AF-A0A0R4J7P7-F1
#
_cell.length_a   1.000
_cell.length_b   1.000
_cell.length_c   1.000
_cell.angle_alpha   90.00
_cell.angle_beta   90.00
_cell.angle_gamma   90.00
#
_symmetry.space_group_name_H-M   'P 1'
#
loop_
_entity.id
_entity.type
_entity.pdbx_description
1 polymer ?
#
loop_
_entity_poly.entity_id
_entity_poly.type
_entity_poly.pdbx_seq_one_letter_code
_entity_poly.pdbx_strand_id
1 'polypeptide(L)'
;MTLRIVRGFTLIVDDDVNLHLDLETLKLPTLEEITETYQPGGSDMQIDVSGLGVKALNLQMKIRSHTSEVIGIFGGPPGLRHKFTGKKHVVSEEDGRELSIPLMSQGA
;
A
#
# COMPACT_ATOMS: atom_id res chain seq x y z
N MET A 1 -9.54 8.62 -25.37
CA MET A 1 -9.39 7.80 -24.14
C MET A 1 -8.00 8.11 -23.62
N THR A 2 -7.87 8.76 -22.46
CA THR A 2 -6.56 9.12 -21.90
C THR A 2 -5.90 7.90 -21.27
N LEU A 3 -4.81 7.44 -21.87
CA LEU A 3 -3.97 6.37 -21.31
C LEU A 3 -3.15 6.91 -20.15
N ARG A 4 -3.32 6.32 -18.98
CA ARG A 4 -2.58 6.65 -17.75
C ARG A 4 -1.80 5.43 -17.31
N ILE A 5 -0.47 5.56 -17.28
CA ILE A 5 0.42 4.44 -16.96
C ILE A 5 1.17 4.73 -15.68
N VAL A 6 1.34 3.72 -14.84
CA VAL A 6 2.23 3.79 -13.67
C VAL A 6 3.66 3.67 -14.17
N ARG A 7 4.43 4.76 -14.05
CA ARG A 7 5.83 4.83 -14.48
C ARG A 7 6.80 4.38 -13.40
N GLY A 8 6.42 4.56 -12.14
CA GLY A 8 7.27 4.19 -11.01
C GLY A 8 6.55 4.33 -9.68
N PHE A 9 7.22 3.83 -8.66
CA PHE A 9 6.77 3.92 -7.28
C PHE A 9 7.99 4.15 -6.38
N THR A 10 7.73 4.72 -5.20
CA THR A 10 8.73 4.81 -4.14
C THR A 10 8.06 4.68 -2.78
N LEU A 11 8.85 4.28 -1.79
CA LEU A 11 8.50 4.28 -0.38
C LEU A 11 9.51 5.15 0.36
N ILE A 12 9.01 6.03 1.21
CA ILE A 12 9.81 6.91 2.07
C ILE A 12 9.58 6.46 3.51
N VAL A 13 10.66 6.31 4.27
CA VAL A 13 10.65 5.91 5.68
C VAL A 13 11.04 7.10 6.54
N ASP A 14 10.19 7.41 7.53
CA ASP A 14 10.36 8.52 8.49
C ASP A 14 10.70 9.88 7.84
N ASP A 15 10.24 10.08 6.60
CA ASP A 15 10.51 11.25 5.76
C ASP A 15 12.01 11.52 5.46
N ASP A 16 12.91 10.60 5.82
CA ASP A 16 14.36 10.76 5.70
C ASP A 16 14.97 9.78 4.68
N VAL A 17 14.51 8.52 4.68
CA VAL A 17 15.08 7.46 3.82
C VAL A 17 14.18 7.19 2.62
N ASN A 18 14.71 7.36 1.41
CA ASN A 18 13.98 7.11 0.16
C ASN A 18 14.43 5.80 -0.49
N LEU A 19 13.53 4.82 -0.56
CA LEU A 19 13.82 3.47 -1.05
C LEU A 19 13.60 3.31 -2.57
N HIS A 20 13.59 4.40 -3.34
CA HIS A 20 13.27 4.37 -4.77
C HIS A 20 14.15 3.41 -5.59
N LEU A 21 15.44 3.32 -5.27
CA LEU A 21 16.40 2.46 -5.98
C LEU A 21 16.47 1.03 -5.39
N ASP A 22 16.12 0.88 -4.12
CA ASP A 22 16.26 -0.36 -3.36
C ASP A 22 15.03 -1.27 -3.45
N LEU A 23 13.88 -0.70 -3.86
CA LEU A 23 12.63 -1.41 -4.04
C LEU A 23 12.53 -2.07 -5.41
N GLU A 24 12.26 -3.38 -5.39
CA GLU A 24 12.02 -4.14 -6.61
C GLU A 24 10.53 -4.24 -6.92
N THR A 25 9.71 -4.54 -5.90
CA THR A 25 8.26 -4.61 -6.05
C THR A 25 7.55 -4.02 -4.84
N LEU A 26 6.42 -3.37 -5.10
CA LEU A 26 5.51 -2.86 -4.09
C LEU A 26 4.09 -3.31 -4.44
N LYS A 27 3.47 -4.09 -3.54
CA LYS A 27 2.07 -4.49 -3.66
C LYS A 27 1.24 -3.68 -2.68
N LEU A 28 0.28 -2.91 -3.22
CA LEU A 28 -0.63 -2.12 -2.41
C LEU A 28 -1.57 -3.04 -1.62
N PRO A 29 -1.90 -2.67 -0.38
CA PRO A 29 -2.89 -3.39 0.40
C PRO A 29 -4.23 -3.35 -0.32
N THR A 30 -4.93 -4.48 -0.35
CA THR A 30 -6.30 -4.53 -0.86
C THR A 30 -7.23 -3.97 0.20
N LEU A 31 -8.05 -3.01 -0.20
CA LEU A 31 -9.15 -2.53 0.63
C LEU A 31 -10.29 -3.54 0.48
N GLU A 32 -10.28 -4.53 1.37
CA GLU A 32 -11.33 -5.53 1.48
C GLU A 32 -12.14 -5.29 2.75
N GLU A 33 -13.44 -5.05 2.58
CA GLU A 33 -14.38 -5.04 3.69
C GLU A 33 -14.56 -6.46 4.22
N ILE A 34 -14.69 -6.58 5.53
CA ILE A 34 -15.09 -7.83 6.17
C ILE A 34 -16.59 -7.97 5.91
N THR A 35 -16.95 -8.96 5.10
CA THR A 35 -18.34 -9.38 4.87
C THR A 35 -18.61 -10.67 5.61
N GLU A 36 -19.79 -10.78 6.22
CA GLU A 36 -20.30 -12.04 6.74
C GLU A 36 -21.55 -12.42 5.96
N THR A 37 -21.61 -13.68 5.56
CA THR A 37 -22.73 -14.24 4.84
C THR A 37 -23.84 -14.58 5.84
N TYR A 38 -24.88 -13.75 5.88
CA TYR A 38 -26.04 -13.97 6.74
C TYR A 38 -27.21 -14.54 5.93
N GLN A 39 -27.78 -15.65 6.40
CA GLN A 39 -29.01 -16.21 5.86
C GLN A 39 -30.15 -16.05 6.87
N PRO A 40 -31.10 -15.14 6.64
CA PRO A 40 -32.26 -15.00 7.53
C PRO A 40 -33.20 -16.21 7.39
N GLY A 41 -33.80 -16.63 8.50
CA GLY A 41 -34.78 -17.72 8.51
C GLY A 41 -35.97 -17.41 7.59
N GLY A 42 -36.19 -18.26 6.58
CA GLY A 42 -37.26 -18.09 5.58
C GLY A 42 -36.82 -17.46 4.25
N SER A 43 -35.53 -17.21 4.06
CA SER A 43 -34.94 -16.72 2.80
C SER A 43 -34.20 -17.82 2.05
N ASP A 44 -34.51 -17.99 0.76
CA ASP A 44 -33.77 -18.85 -0.18
C ASP A 44 -32.47 -18.19 -0.68
N MET A 45 -32.24 -16.91 -0.35
CA MET A 45 -31.06 -16.15 -0.76
C MET A 45 -30.18 -15.75 0.43
N GLN A 46 -28.86 -15.79 0.21
CA GLN A 46 -27.83 -15.34 1.14
C GLN A 46 -27.57 -13.84 0.94
N ILE A 47 -27.43 -13.08 2.03
CA ILE A 47 -27.10 -11.66 1.98
C ILE A 47 -25.71 -11.47 2.58
N ASP A 48 -24.86 -10.72 1.89
CA ASP A 48 -23.59 -10.26 2.44
C ASP A 48 -23.85 -9.04 3.31
N VAL A 49 -23.62 -9.17 4.62
CA VAL A 49 -23.63 -8.04 5.54
C VAL A 49 -22.23 -7.43 5.53
N SER A 50 -22.10 -6.28 4.87
CA SER A 50 -20.91 -5.43 4.95
C SER A 50 -20.96 -4.50 6.17
N GLY A 51 -19.80 -4.05 6.65
CA GLY A 51 -19.70 -3.14 7.80
C GLY A 51 -19.10 -3.72 9.09
N LEU A 52 -18.58 -4.96 9.05
CA LEU A 52 -17.89 -5.59 10.18
C LEU A 52 -16.44 -5.08 10.37
N GLY A 53 -16.03 -4.10 9.58
CA GLY A 53 -14.70 -3.49 9.59
C GLY A 53 -13.93 -3.74 8.29
N VAL A 54 -12.71 -3.21 8.24
CA VAL A 54 -11.78 -3.40 7.11
C VAL A 54 -10.77 -4.45 7.52
N LYS A 55 -10.42 -5.39 6.63
CA LYS A 55 -9.36 -6.36 6.90
C LYS A 55 -8.04 -5.63 7.18
N ALA A 56 -7.18 -6.26 7.98
CA ALA A 56 -5.87 -5.71 8.29
C ALA A 56 -5.11 -5.41 6.99
N LEU A 57 -4.78 -4.13 6.78
CA LEU A 57 -4.08 -3.66 5.59
C LEU A 57 -2.63 -4.15 5.65
N ASN A 58 -2.33 -5.21 4.90
CA ASN A 58 -0.99 -5.76 4.80
C ASN A 58 -0.31 -5.23 3.53
N LEU A 59 0.79 -4.50 3.71
CA LEU A 59 1.59 -3.98 2.62
C LEU A 59 2.80 -4.90 2.40
N GLN A 60 2.90 -5.47 1.19
CA GLN A 60 3.99 -6.38 0.83
C GLN A 60 4.98 -5.66 -0.08
N MET A 61 6.25 -5.69 0.27
CA MET A 61 7.33 -5.10 -0.51
C MET A 61 8.49 -6.08 -0.64
N LYS A 62 9.18 -6.02 -1.79
CA LYS A 62 10.42 -6.76 -2.02
C LYS A 62 11.56 -5.77 -2.16
N ILE A 63 12.54 -5.89 -1.26
CA ILE A 63 13.74 -5.06 -1.23
C ILE A 63 14.89 -5.91 -1.77
N ARG A 64 15.66 -5.37 -2.72
CA ARG A 64 16.86 -6.03 -3.26
C ARG A 64 18.13 -5.67 -2.49
N SER A 65 18.07 -4.60 -1.70
CA SER A 65 19.23 -4.01 -1.05
C SER A 65 19.67 -4.78 0.20
N HIS A 66 20.99 -4.78 0.42
CA HIS A 66 21.65 -5.30 1.62
C HIS A 66 22.31 -4.19 2.44
N THR A 67 21.93 -2.93 2.20
CA THR A 67 22.47 -1.79 2.93
C THR A 67 22.06 -1.85 4.40
N SER A 68 22.99 -1.51 5.30
CA SER A 68 22.76 -1.55 6.75
C SER A 68 21.64 -0.62 7.18
N GLU A 69 21.44 0.49 6.47
CA GLU A 69 20.36 1.46 6.70
C GLU A 69 18.99 0.82 6.47
N VAL A 70 18.81 0.11 5.35
CA VAL A 70 17.52 -0.51 5.00
C VAL A 70 17.23 -1.72 5.88
N ILE A 71 18.26 -2.51 6.23
CA ILE A 71 18.13 -3.63 7.18
C ILE A 71 17.79 -3.12 8.58
N GLY A 72 18.37 -1.98 8.99
CA GLY A 72 18.14 -1.37 10.31
C GLY A 72 16.69 -0.94 10.54
N ILE A 73 15.97 -0.56 9.49
CA ILE A 73 14.53 -0.20 9.55
C ILE A 73 13.67 -1.39 10.00
N PHE A 74 14.05 -2.62 9.62
CA PHE A 74 13.28 -3.83 9.98
C PHE A 74 13.87 -4.57 11.19
N GLY A 75 15.12 -4.30 11.55
CA GLY A 75 15.84 -4.95 12.65
C GLY A 75 15.93 -4.14 13.96
N GLY A 76 15.22 -3.02 14.05
CA GLY A 76 15.27 -2.13 15.21
C GLY A 76 14.80 -2.77 16.54
N PRO A 77 15.12 -2.16 17.69
CA PRO A 77 14.64 -2.61 18.99
C PRO A 77 13.11 -2.72 19.02
N PRO A 78 12.55 -3.75 19.69
CA PRO A 78 11.10 -3.92 19.77
C PRO A 78 10.45 -2.67 20.38
N GLY A 79 9.43 -2.13 19.69
CA GLY A 79 8.67 -0.95 20.14
C GLY A 79 8.93 0.32 19.32
N LEU A 80 10.00 0.37 18.50
CA LEU A 80 10.17 1.43 17.52
C LEU A 80 9.29 1.17 16.29
N ARG A 81 8.44 2.15 15.96
CA ARG A 81 7.58 2.12 14.77
C ARG A 81 8.10 3.14 13.77
N HIS A 82 8.32 2.69 12.55
CA HIS A 82 8.68 3.53 11.42
C HIS A 82 7.44 3.95 10.65
N LYS A 83 7.37 5.21 10.24
CA LYS A 83 6.32 5.72 9.36
C LYS A 83 6.71 5.43 7.92
N PHE A 84 5.76 4.89 7.16
CA PHE A 84 5.95 4.59 5.75
C PHE A 84 5.01 5.44 4.90
N THR A 85 5.60 6.16 3.95
CA THR A 85 4.88 6.95 2.95
C THR A 85 5.11 6.37 1.56
N GLY A 86 4.08 5.78 0.97
CA GLY A 86 4.12 5.27 -0.40
C GLY A 86 3.71 6.33 -1.41
N LYS A 87 4.45 6.47 -2.51
CA LYS A 87 4.10 7.36 -3.64
C LYS A 87 4.15 6.58 -4.95
N LYS A 88 3.20 6.85 -5.85
CA LYS A 88 3.26 6.40 -7.26
C LYS A 88 3.39 7.59 -8.19
N HIS A 89 4.10 7.35 -9.28
CA HIS A 89 4.23 8.28 -10.39
C HIS A 89 3.35 7.76 -11.52
N VAL A 90 2.29 8.51 -11.83
CA VAL A 90 1.39 8.23 -12.94
C VAL A 90 1.63 9.27 -14.02
N VAL A 91 1.85 8.81 -15.24
CA VAL A 91 2.08 9.70 -16.39
C VAL A 91 0.91 9.58 -17.36
N SER A 92 0.44 10.74 -17.83
CA SER A 92 -0.51 10.82 -18.94
C SER A 92 0.25 10.77 -20.26
N GLU A 93 -0.08 9.83 -21.15
CA GLU A 93 0.61 9.72 -22.45
C GLU A 93 0.29 10.89 -23.40
N GLU A 94 -0.88 11.53 -23.27
CA GLU A 94 -1.28 12.63 -24.17
C GLU A 94 -0.52 13.92 -23.88
N ASP A 95 -0.28 14.24 -22.61
CA ASP A 95 0.30 15.53 -22.18
C ASP A 95 1.72 15.42 -21.61
N GLY A 96 2.22 14.19 -21.41
CA GLY A 96 3.48 13.92 -20.72
C GLY A 96 3.51 14.39 -19.25
N ARG A 97 2.40 14.89 -18.72
CA ARG A 97 2.32 15.41 -17.34
C ARG A 97 2.43 14.26 -16.35
N GLU A 98 3.37 14.40 -15.43
CA GLU A 98 3.57 13.47 -14.34
C GLU A 98 2.77 13.93 -13.11
N LEU A 99 2.03 13.00 -12.52
CA LEU A 99 1.29 13.20 -11.29
C LEU A 99 1.85 12.26 -10.22
N SER A 100 2.41 12.83 -9.16
CA SER A 100 2.78 12.08 -7.96
C SER A 100 1.55 11.97 -7.05
N ILE A 101 1.05 10.75 -6.86
CA ILE A 101 -0.09 10.49 -5.98
C ILE A 101 0.44 9.83 -4.69
N PRO A 102 0.21 10.42 -3.50
CA PRO A 102 0.45 9.73 -2.25
C PRO A 102 -0.53 8.56 -2.13
N LEU A 103 0.01 7.36 -1.95
CA LEU A 103 -0.76 6.11 -1.92
C LEU A 103 -1.12 5.69 -0.51
N MET A 104 -0.23 5.95 0.44
CA MET A 104 -0.40 5.57 1.82
C MET A 104 0.49 6.47 2.69
N SER A 105 -0.04 6.93 3.81
CA SER A 105 0.72 7.50 4.91
C SER A 105 0.28 6.74 6.17
N GLN A 106 1.16 5.89 6.70
CA GLN A 106 0.91 5.28 8.00
C GLN A 106 1.33 6.28 9.08
N GLY A 107 0.37 7.09 9.53
CA GLY A 107 0.49 7.85 10.76
C GLY A 107 0.37 6.92 11.96
N ALA A 108 1.31 7.04 12.90
CA ALA A 108 1.28 6.36 14.18
C ALA A 108 0.05 6.76 15.00
#